data_AF-A0A2T4S5F9-F1
#
_entry.id   AF-A0A2T4S5F9-F1
#
_cell.length_a   1.000
_cell.length_b   1.000
_cell.length_c   1.000
_cell.angle_alpha   90.00
_cell.angle_beta   90.00
_cell.angle_gamma   90.00
#
_symmetry.space_group_name_H-M   'P 1'
#
loop_
_entity.id
_entity.type
_entity.pdbx_description
1 polymer ?
#
loop_
_entity_poly.entity_id
_entity_poly.type
_entity_poly.pdbx_seq_one_letter_code
_entity_poly.pdbx_strand_id
1 'polypeptide(L)' 'MSKHDLFKTLRMNYLFDFYQSLLTKKQRNYLELFYLEDYSLSEIADTFDVSRQAVYDNIRRTGD' A
#
# COMPACT_ATOMS: atom_id res chain seq x y z
N MET A 1 -13.56 4.37 -9.23
CA MET A 1 -12.27 3.74 -9.52
C MET A 1 -12.11 3.66 -11.03
N SER A 2 -11.06 4.25 -11.60
CA SER A 2 -10.80 4.18 -13.05
C SER A 2 -10.38 2.75 -13.43
N LYS A 3 -10.58 2.35 -14.69
CA LYS A 3 -10.03 1.08 -15.22
C LYS A 3 -8.52 0.97 -14.95
N HIS A 4 -7.80 2.09 -15.03
CA HIS A 4 -6.37 2.15 -14.76
C HIS A 4 -6.03 1.78 -13.30
N ASP A 5 -6.83 2.26 -12.35
CA ASP A 5 -6.62 2.00 -10.92
C ASP A 5 -6.81 0.52 -10.58
N LEU A 6 -7.81 -0.13 -11.20
CA LEU A 6 -8.06 -1.56 -11.02
C LEU A 6 -6.87 -2.41 -11.51
N PHE A 7 -6.31 -2.10 -12.69
CA PHE A 7 -5.11 -2.77 -13.19
C PHE A 7 -3.91 -2.55 -12.28
N LYS A 8 -3.78 -1.36 -11.67
CA LYS A 8 -2.71 -1.08 -10.70
C LYS A 8 -2.86 -1.94 -9.46
N THR A 9 -4.06 -2.03 -8.88
CA THR A 9 -4.32 -2.89 -7.71
C THR A 9 -4.04 -4.36 -8.00
N LEU A 10 -4.55 -4.88 -9.13
CA LEU A 10 -4.29 -6.28 -9.53
C LEU A 10 -2.79 -6.56 -9.72
N ARG A 11 -2.07 -5.65 -10.37
CA ARG A 11 -0.61 -5.77 -10.52
C ARG A 11 0.09 -5.75 -9.16
N MET A 12 -0.31 -4.85 -8.27
CA MET A 12 0.32 -4.74 -6.94
C MET A 12 0.07 -5.97 -6.09
N ASN A 13 -1.14 -6.55 -6.12
CA ASN A 13 -1.44 -7.79 -5.43
C ASN A 13 -0.55 -8.94 -5.92
N TYR A 14 -0.44 -9.11 -7.24
CA TYR A 14 0.45 -10.13 -7.81
C TYR A 14 1.91 -9.92 -7.40
N LEU A 15 2.43 -8.69 -7.48
CA LEU A 15 3.81 -8.40 -7.10
C LEU A 15 4.05 -8.59 -5.60
N PHE A 16 3.08 -8.23 -4.78
CA PHE A 16 3.19 -8.35 -3.33
C PHE A 16 3.41 -9.80 -2.91
N ASP A 17 2.69 -10.76 -3.49
CA ASP A 17 2.82 -12.20 -3.18
C ASP A 17 4.27 -12.72 -3.33
N PHE A 18 5.03 -12.20 -4.30
CA PHE A 18 6.42 -12.61 -4.53
C PHE A 18 7.44 -11.76 -3.80
N TYR A 19 7.23 -10.45 -3.72
CA TYR A 19 8.26 -9.49 -3.31
C TYR A 19 8.09 -8.93 -1.90
N GLN A 20 6.98 -9.23 -1.19
CA GLN A 20 6.74 -8.71 0.16
C GLN A 20 7.85 -9.04 1.16
N SER A 21 8.58 -10.15 0.97
CA SER A 21 9.73 -10.53 1.78
C SER A 21 10.91 -9.56 1.69
N LEU A 22 11.05 -8.84 0.58
CA LEU A 22 12.11 -7.84 0.34
C LEU A 22 11.77 -6.46 0.96
N LEU A 23 10.52 -6.25 1.33
CA LEU A 23 10.04 -5.00 1.90
C LEU A 23 10.40 -4.90 3.38
N THR A 24 10.70 -3.68 3.83
CA THR A 24 10.74 -3.42 5.27
C THR A 24 9.37 -3.65 5.88
N LYS A 25 9.31 -3.95 7.19
CA LYS A 25 8.06 -4.18 7.91
C LYS A 25 7.04 -3.04 7.72
N LYS A 26 7.50 -1.79 7.73
CA LYS A 26 6.61 -0.63 7.54
C LYS A 26 6.03 -0.56 6.13
N GLN A 27 6.84 -0.79 5.11
CA GLN A 27 6.39 -0.83 3.71
C GLN A 27 5.39 -1.96 3.48
N ARG A 28 5.69 -3.16 3.98
CA ARG A 28 4.81 -4.33 3.87
C ARG A 28 3.44 -4.06 4.46
N ASN A 29 3.41 -3.62 5.72
CA ASN A 29 2.16 -3.35 6.43
C ASN A 29 1.29 -2.31 5.70
N TYR A 30 1.89 -1.24 5.17
CA TYR A 30 1.13 -0.19 4.49
C TYR A 30 0.57 -0.69 3.15
N LEU A 31 1.34 -1.48 2.40
CA LEU A 31 0.88 -2.07 1.14
C LEU A 31 -0.22 -3.12 1.36
N GLU A 32 -0.08 -3.95 2.38
CA GLU A 32 -1.06 -4.98 2.75
C GLU A 32 -2.41 -4.34 3.08
N LEU A 33 -2.41 -3.38 4.01
CA LEU A 33 -3.65 -2.69 4.39
C LEU A 33 -4.30 -1.97 3.20
N PHE A 34 -3.50 -1.34 2.34
CA PHE A 34 -4.03 -0.55 1.22
C PHE A 34 -4.51 -1.40 0.05
N TYR A 35 -3.79 -2.45 -0.35
CA TYR A 35 -4.08 -3.22 -1.56
C TYR A 35 -4.82 -4.55 -1.31
N LEU A 36 -4.69 -5.12 -0.11
CA LEU A 36 -5.30 -6.41 0.25
C LEU A 36 -6.48 -6.25 1.20
N GLU A 37 -6.46 -5.27 2.10
CA GLU A 37 -7.54 -5.03 3.08
C GLU A 37 -8.42 -3.80 2.78
N ASP A 38 -8.18 -3.13 1.64
CA ASP A 38 -8.95 -1.96 1.17
C ASP A 38 -9.01 -0.79 2.18
N TYR A 39 -8.02 -0.66 3.08
CA TYR A 39 -7.92 0.51 3.97
C TYR A 39 -7.62 1.78 3.16
N SER A 40 -8.24 2.88 3.57
CA SER A 40 -7.88 4.21 3.11
C SER A 40 -6.56 4.70 3.73
N LEU A 41 -5.92 5.67 3.08
CA LEU A 41 -4.69 6.30 3.59
C LEU A 41 -4.89 6.95 4.97
N SER A 42 -6.11 7.41 5.27
CA SER A 42 -6.45 8.00 6.57
C SER A 42 -6.55 6.93 7.65
N GLU A 43 -7.20 5.80 7.37
CA GLU A 43 -7.31 4.68 8.32
C GLU A 43 -5.94 4.09 8.65
N ILE A 44 -5.04 3.98 7.66
CA ILE A 44 -3.66 3.55 7.90
C ILE A 44 -2.91 4.60 8.73
N ALA A 45 -3.09 5.88 8.43
CA ALA A 45 -2.44 6.96 9.18
C ALA A 45 -2.85 6.94 10.66
N ASP A 46 -4.13 6.79 10.93
CA ASP A 46 -4.68 6.68 12.29
C ASP A 46 -4.20 5.41 12.99
N THR A 47 -4.14 4.27 12.29
CA THR A 47 -3.67 2.98 12.83
C THR A 47 -2.21 3.03 13.29
N PHE A 48 -1.36 3.79 12.60
CA PHE A 48 0.08 3.86 12.88
C PHE A 48 0.52 5.16 13.56
N ASP A 49 -0.43 6.04 13.93
CA ASP A 49 -0.17 7.37 14.50
C ASP A 49 0.86 8.17 13.67
N VAL A 50 0.60 8.27 12.37
CA VAL A 50 1.44 9.02 11.42
C VAL A 50 0.58 9.95 10.56
N SER A 51 1.22 10.87 9.83
CA SER A 51 0.48 11.69 8.88
C SER A 51 0.02 10.88 7.66
N ARG A 52 -1.17 11.21 7.13
CA ARG A 52 -1.67 10.69 5.86
C ARG A 52 -0.67 10.87 4.70
N GLN A 53 0.08 11.98 4.70
CA GLN A 53 1.12 12.23 3.71
C GLN A 53 2.27 11.22 3.81
N ALA A 54 2.70 10.87 5.03
CA ALA A 54 3.75 9.87 5.22
C ALA A 54 3.34 8.48 4.72
N VAL A 55 2.06 8.12 4.87
CA VAL A 55 1.50 6.87 4.30
C VAL A 55 1.51 6.95 2.77
N TYR A 56 0.98 8.03 2.18
CA TYR A 56 0.95 8.24 0.73
C TYR A 56 2.35 8.14 0.10
N ASP A 57 3.33 8.84 0.67
CA ASP A 57 4.70 8.85 0.15
C ASP A 57 5.39 7.48 0.28
N ASN A 58 5.03 6.69 1.29
CA ASN A 58 5.57 5.35 1.47
C ASN A 58 4.98 4.36 0.43
N ILE A 59 3.66 4.38 0.24
CA ILE A 59 2.97 3.52 -0.74
C ILE A 59 3.44 3.87 -2.15
N ARG A 60 3.53 5.17 -2.49
CA ARG A 60 4.01 5.61 -3.81
C ARG A 60 5.43 5.13 -4.09
N ARG A 61 6.37 5.34 -3.16
CA ARG A 61 7.78 4.92 -3.32
C ARG A 61 7.99 3.40 -3.39
N THR A 62 7.03 2.63 -2.91
CA THR A 62 7.13 1.16 -2.89
C THR A 62 6.44 0.54 -4.12
N GLY A 63 5.45 1.24 -4.69
CA GLY A 63 4.74 0.80 -5.90
C GLY A 63 5.29 1.35 -7.22
N ASP A 64 6.16 2.36 -7.18
CA ASP A 64 6.93 2.89 -8.31
C ASP A 64 8.23 2.07 -8.53
#